data_AF-A0A9P4N9L7-F1
#
_entry.id   AF-A0A9P4N9L7-F1
#
_cell.length_a   1.000
_cell.length_b   1.000
_cell.length_c   1.000
_cell.angle_alpha   90.00
_cell.angle_beta   90.00
_cell.angle_gamma   90.00
#
_symmetry.space_group_name_H-M   'P 1'
#
loop_
_entity.id
_entity.type
_entity.pdbx_description
1 polymer ?
#
loop_
_entity_poly.entity_id
_entity_poly.type
_entity_poly.pdbx_seq_one_letter_code
_entity_poly.pdbx_strand_id
1 'polypeptide(L)'
;MATSALLGLSIHATPPLITFLRLTPLLSATASLTHAYMELITTSSFLSPPPTTSFTTTQFMQIPPPNPTSPAISNAAYLSQLEDAREKVLPAWFVNFFNSGVWSVIGLNSISTLSAVANVFLFPTGLGPYRTYYIAGLVAALGHYIGVPFVAKSVDGLARTCVRQVNCEEIGSQRKEKGQASRWLSEWVGYHKIRMATVDVFALASFGIGVIGVLSGGSS
;
A
#
# COMPACT_ATOMS: atom_id res chain seq x y z
N MET A 1 -3.65 -36.34 -5.15
CA MET A 1 -2.88 -35.85 -6.31
C MET A 1 -3.87 -35.18 -7.24
N ALA A 2 -3.58 -33.99 -7.76
CA ALA A 2 -4.45 -33.29 -8.72
C ALA A 2 -3.72 -33.14 -10.06
N THR A 3 -4.44 -33.32 -11.16
CA THR A 3 -3.90 -33.22 -12.52
C THR A 3 -4.69 -32.17 -13.28
N SER A 4 -3.98 -31.30 -13.99
CA SER A 4 -4.54 -30.30 -14.90
C SER A 4 -3.85 -30.36 -16.26
N ALA A 5 -4.51 -29.86 -17.30
CA ALA A 5 -3.90 -29.73 -18.63
C ALA A 5 -3.76 -28.24 -18.97
N LEU A 6 -2.54 -27.81 -19.29
CA LEU A 6 -2.25 -26.44 -19.74
C LEU A 6 -1.44 -26.52 -21.03
N LEU A 7 -1.97 -25.95 -22.13
CA LEU A 7 -1.31 -25.96 -23.44
C LEU A 7 -0.89 -27.36 -23.92
N GLY A 8 -1.67 -28.40 -23.60
CA GLY A 8 -1.38 -29.79 -23.97
C GLY A 8 -0.38 -30.51 -23.05
N LEU A 9 0.14 -29.84 -22.02
CA LEU A 9 1.00 -30.45 -21.00
C LEU A 9 0.18 -30.85 -19.75
N SER A 10 0.36 -32.08 -19.29
CA SER A 10 -0.19 -32.56 -18.02
C SER A 10 0.65 -32.03 -16.86
N ILE A 11 0.02 -31.23 -16.00
CA ILE A 11 0.62 -30.69 -14.79
C ILE A 11 0.09 -31.48 -13.59
N HIS A 12 0.99 -32.10 -12.84
CA HIS A 12 0.66 -32.87 -11.64
C HIS A 12 1.06 -32.10 -10.39
N ALA A 13 0.13 -31.99 -9.44
CA ALA A 13 0.37 -31.39 -8.14
C ALA A 13 0.14 -32.40 -7.01
N THR A 14 1.15 -32.51 -6.15
CA THR A 14 1.08 -33.33 -4.93
C THR A 14 0.16 -32.67 -3.90
N PRO A 15 -0.39 -33.43 -2.93
CA PRO A 15 -1.25 -32.83 -1.90
C PRO A 15 -0.62 -31.64 -1.15
N PRO A 16 0.65 -31.69 -0.72
CA PRO A 16 1.29 -30.52 -0.08
C PRO A 16 1.37 -29.32 -1.00
N LEU A 17 1.66 -29.53 -2.30
CA LEU A 17 1.74 -28.43 -3.27
C LEU A 17 0.36 -27.79 -3.51
N ILE A 18 -0.71 -28.58 -3.56
CA ILE A 18 -2.08 -28.07 -3.64
C ILE A 18 -2.44 -27.26 -2.40
N THR A 19 -2.11 -27.74 -1.20
CA THR A 19 -2.36 -26.99 0.04
C THR A 19 -1.59 -25.67 0.05
N PHE A 20 -0.32 -25.68 -0.34
CA PHE A 20 0.49 -24.47 -0.46
C PHE A 20 -0.13 -23.49 -1.49
N LEU A 21 -0.52 -23.99 -2.66
CA LEU A 21 -1.16 -23.20 -3.70
C LEU A 21 -2.46 -22.55 -3.21
N ARG A 22 -3.26 -23.27 -2.43
CA ARG A 22 -4.51 -22.76 -1.83
C ARG A 22 -4.26 -21.66 -0.79
N LEU A 23 -3.20 -21.79 0.00
CA LEU A 23 -2.81 -20.78 0.99
C LEU A 23 -2.18 -19.52 0.38
N THR A 24 -1.52 -19.66 -0.77
CA THR A 24 -0.69 -18.60 -1.37
C THR A 24 -1.44 -17.28 -1.61
N PRO A 25 -2.69 -17.25 -2.15
CA PRO A 25 -3.43 -16.01 -2.33
C PRO A 25 -3.64 -15.24 -1.03
N LEU A 26 -3.97 -15.94 0.07
CA LEU A 26 -4.20 -15.35 1.39
C LEU A 26 -2.91 -14.80 2.00
N LEU A 27 -1.84 -15.59 1.97
CA LEU A 27 -0.53 -15.17 2.49
C LEU A 27 -0.02 -13.92 1.77
N SER A 28 -0.11 -13.92 0.44
CA SER A 28 0.34 -12.81 -0.38
C SER A 28 -0.57 -11.58 -0.24
N ALA A 29 -1.89 -11.75 -0.11
CA ALA A 29 -2.81 -10.65 0.19
C ALA A 29 -2.55 -10.03 1.58
N THR A 30 -2.19 -10.86 2.56
CA THR A 30 -1.83 -10.39 3.92
C THR A 30 -0.54 -9.57 3.90
N ALA A 31 0.47 -10.04 3.17
CA ALA A 31 1.72 -9.30 2.97
C ALA A 31 1.49 -7.99 2.21
N SER A 32 0.63 -7.99 1.18
CA SER A 32 0.25 -6.79 0.42
C SER A 32 -0.44 -5.76 1.30
N LEU A 33 -1.42 -6.17 2.12
CA LEU A 33 -2.11 -5.28 3.05
C LEU A 33 -1.15 -4.70 4.11
N THR A 34 -0.24 -5.53 4.64
CA THR A 34 0.76 -5.09 5.62
C THR A 34 1.72 -4.08 5.00
N HIS A 35 2.18 -4.33 3.77
CA HIS A 35 2.96 -3.38 3.00
C HIS A 35 2.18 -2.06 2.85
N ALA A 36 0.95 -2.13 2.35
CA ALA A 36 0.08 -0.96 2.16
C ALA A 36 -0.11 -0.14 3.45
N TYR A 37 -0.29 -0.81 4.59
CA TYR A 37 -0.40 -0.18 5.89
C TYR A 37 0.89 0.54 6.33
N MET A 38 2.05 -0.10 6.11
CA MET A 38 3.35 0.52 6.39
C MET A 38 3.62 1.73 5.49
N GLU A 39 3.28 1.62 4.20
CA GLU A 39 3.34 2.76 3.28
C GLU A 39 2.44 3.90 3.76
N LEU A 40 1.22 3.58 4.21
CA LEU A 40 0.28 4.56 4.70
C LEU A 40 0.81 5.33 5.92
N ILE A 41 1.36 4.62 6.91
CA ILE A 41 1.92 5.25 8.12
C ILE A 41 3.11 6.13 7.76
N THR A 42 4.07 5.57 7.02
CA THR A 42 5.32 6.27 6.71
C THR A 42 5.07 7.53 5.89
N THR A 43 4.23 7.45 4.86
CA THR A 43 3.88 8.62 4.03
C THR A 43 3.02 9.64 4.78
N SER A 44 2.03 9.20 5.56
CA SER A 44 1.15 10.12 6.31
C SER A 44 1.90 10.89 7.40
N SER A 45 3.03 10.36 7.90
CA SER A 45 3.86 11.03 8.90
C SER A 45 4.43 12.37 8.41
N PHE A 46 4.63 12.52 7.09
CA PHE A 46 5.06 13.79 6.50
C PHE A 46 3.93 14.82 6.37
N LEU A 47 2.68 14.39 6.42
CA LEU A 47 1.52 15.27 6.21
C LEU A 47 1.00 15.84 7.53
N SER A 48 1.14 15.09 8.61
CA SER A 48 0.66 15.47 9.94
C SER A 48 1.71 16.25 10.73
N PRO A 49 1.31 17.24 11.55
CA PRO A 49 2.22 17.82 12.53
C PRO A 49 2.58 16.77 13.61
N PRO A 50 3.77 16.87 14.23
CA PRO A 50 4.13 16.01 15.35
C PRO A 50 3.11 16.13 16.50
N PRO A 51 2.67 15.01 17.11
CA PRO A 51 1.69 15.04 18.19
C PRO A 51 2.33 15.48 19.52
N THR A 52 2.64 16.77 19.64
CA THR A 52 3.38 17.36 20.78
C THR A 52 2.62 17.30 22.11
N THR A 53 1.31 17.07 22.08
CA THR A 53 0.43 17.01 23.25
C THR A 53 0.01 15.59 23.62
N SER A 54 0.56 14.56 22.95
CA SER A 54 0.22 13.17 23.29
C SER A 54 0.74 12.78 24.68
N PHE A 55 0.06 11.81 25.32
CA PHE A 55 0.51 11.26 26.61
C PHE A 55 1.96 10.78 26.53
N THR A 56 2.32 10.06 25.46
CA THR A 56 3.68 9.57 25.22
C THR A 56 4.69 10.72 25.16
N THR A 57 4.39 11.77 24.39
CA THR A 57 5.31 12.93 24.27
C THR A 57 5.47 13.66 25.58
N THR A 58 4.38 13.89 26.31
CA THR A 58 4.41 14.61 27.59
C THR A 58 5.14 13.82 28.68
N GLN A 59 4.96 12.50 28.73
CA GLN A 59 5.66 11.63 29.69
C GLN A 59 7.16 11.53 29.42
N PHE A 60 7.57 11.31 28.17
CA PHE A 60 8.98 11.09 27.86
C PHE A 60 9.80 12.38 27.81
N MET A 61 9.21 13.47 27.32
CA MET A 61 9.98 14.70 27.14
C MET A 61 10.04 15.55 28.41
N GLN A 62 9.17 15.28 29.41
CA GLN A 62 9.04 16.10 30.63
C GLN A 62 8.90 17.60 30.32
N ILE A 63 8.39 17.95 29.13
CA ILE A 63 8.27 19.35 28.69
C ILE A 63 7.12 19.99 29.45
N PRO A 64 7.34 21.11 30.16
CA PRO A 64 6.27 21.88 30.78
C PRO A 64 5.25 22.34 29.72
N PRO A 65 3.94 22.43 30.05
CA PRO A 65 2.95 22.93 29.12
C PRO A 65 3.37 24.32 28.59
N PRO A 66 3.10 24.63 27.31
CA PRO A 66 3.56 25.87 26.68
C PRO A 66 3.04 27.08 27.47
N ASN A 67 3.96 27.99 27.81
CA ASN A 67 3.64 29.21 28.55
C ASN A 67 2.77 30.13 27.66
N PRO A 68 1.53 30.49 28.04
CA PRO A 68 0.60 31.24 27.19
C PRO A 68 1.11 32.64 26.79
N THR A 69 2.16 33.14 27.46
CA THR A 69 2.78 34.45 27.20
C THR A 69 3.91 34.42 26.18
N SER A 70 4.28 33.24 25.63
CA SER A 70 5.30 33.16 24.59
C SER A 70 4.74 33.72 23.26
N PRO A 71 5.43 34.66 22.60
CA PRO A 71 4.84 35.44 21.52
C PRO A 71 4.47 34.54 20.34
N ALA A 72 3.18 34.52 19.99
CA ALA A 72 2.62 33.87 18.80
C ALA A 72 3.25 34.34 17.46
N ILE A 73 4.12 35.36 17.51
CA ILE A 73 4.83 35.99 16.38
C ILE A 73 5.95 35.10 15.82
N SER A 74 6.42 34.06 16.53
CA SER A 74 7.42 33.10 16.02
C SER A 74 6.84 31.89 15.26
N ASN A 75 5.53 31.64 15.38
CA ASN A 75 4.90 30.46 14.79
C ASN A 75 4.77 30.56 13.27
N ALA A 76 4.44 31.72 12.71
CA ALA A 76 4.21 31.86 11.26
C ALA A 76 5.51 31.71 10.45
N ALA A 77 6.61 32.32 10.89
CA ALA A 77 7.91 32.21 10.24
C ALA A 77 8.46 30.77 10.34
N TYR A 78 8.34 30.15 11.52
CA TYR A 78 8.74 28.76 11.74
C TYR A 78 7.91 27.78 10.89
N LEU A 79 6.59 27.94 10.85
CA LEU A 79 5.71 27.12 10.01
C LEU A 79 6.05 27.29 8.53
N SER A 80 6.36 28.50 8.07
CA SER A 80 6.79 28.73 6.70
C SER A 80 8.14 28.07 6.38
N GLN A 81 9.09 28.04 7.33
CA GLN A 81 10.36 27.31 7.16
C GLN A 81 10.15 25.80 7.14
N LEU A 82 9.25 25.28 7.99
CA LEU A 82 8.89 23.87 8.01
C LEU A 82 8.23 23.44 6.69
N GLU A 83 7.31 24.25 6.17
CA GLU A 83 6.69 24.04 4.86
C GLU A 83 7.74 24.02 3.75
N ASP A 84 8.66 24.98 3.72
CA ASP A 84 9.74 25.04 2.73
C ASP A 84 10.67 23.80 2.82
N ALA A 85 11.04 23.39 4.02
CA ALA A 85 11.83 22.18 4.24
C ALA A 85 11.09 20.92 3.75
N ARG A 86 9.78 20.83 4.01
CA ARG A 86 8.94 19.71 3.56
C ARG A 86 8.89 19.63 2.04
N GLU A 87 8.69 20.75 1.35
CA GLU A 87 8.64 20.80 -0.12
C GLU A 87 9.96 20.37 -0.76
N LYS A 88 11.09 20.59 -0.07
CA LYS A 88 12.41 20.13 -0.51
C LYS A 88 12.65 18.64 -0.26
N VAL A 89 12.25 18.13 0.90
CA VAL A 89 12.54 16.74 1.30
C VAL A 89 11.59 15.72 0.66
N LEU A 90 10.31 16.08 0.50
CA LEU A 90 9.27 15.14 0.07
C LEU A 90 9.55 14.46 -1.28
N PRO A 91 9.92 15.19 -2.36
CA PRO A 91 10.12 14.56 -3.66
C PRO A 91 11.25 13.53 -3.65
N ALA A 92 12.40 13.88 -3.07
CA ALA A 92 13.55 12.98 -2.98
C ALA A 92 13.24 11.73 -2.15
N TRP A 93 12.61 11.92 -0.98
CA TRP A 93 12.19 10.80 -0.14
C TRP A 93 11.19 9.89 -0.87
N PHE A 94 10.15 10.47 -1.47
CA PHE A 94 9.09 9.73 -2.13
C PHE A 94 9.62 8.93 -3.32
N VAL A 95 10.50 9.49 -4.15
CA VAL A 95 11.06 8.78 -5.31
C VAL A 95 11.90 7.58 -4.88
N ASN A 96 12.72 7.72 -3.83
CA ASN A 96 13.51 6.60 -3.30
C ASN A 96 12.62 5.50 -2.71
N PHE A 97 11.66 5.89 -1.89
CA PHE A 97 10.68 4.99 -1.29
C PHE A 97 9.84 4.27 -2.35
N PHE A 98 9.26 5.00 -3.31
CA PHE A 98 8.39 4.47 -4.34
C PHE A 98 9.13 3.48 -5.26
N ASN A 99 10.34 3.82 -5.72
CA ASN A 99 11.12 2.92 -6.57
C ASN A 99 11.53 1.63 -5.85
N SER A 100 11.65 1.67 -4.52
CA SER A 100 11.93 0.48 -3.70
C SER A 100 10.67 -0.35 -3.48
N GLY A 101 9.56 0.29 -3.11
CA GLY A 101 8.31 -0.38 -2.72
C GLY A 101 7.46 -0.89 -3.90
N VAL A 102 7.54 -0.24 -5.07
CA VAL A 102 6.69 -0.60 -6.23
C VAL A 102 6.90 -2.06 -6.66
N TRP A 103 8.11 -2.58 -6.56
CA TRP A 103 8.43 -3.96 -6.91
C TRP A 103 7.80 -4.97 -5.94
N SER A 104 7.73 -4.63 -4.66
CA SER A 104 7.02 -5.45 -3.66
C SER A 104 5.53 -5.51 -3.97
N VAL A 105 4.91 -4.38 -4.31
CA VAL A 105 3.48 -4.32 -4.67
C VAL A 105 3.18 -5.12 -5.94
N ILE A 106 4.00 -4.96 -6.99
CA ILE A 106 3.84 -5.73 -8.24
C ILE A 106 4.00 -7.22 -7.96
N GLY A 107 5.04 -7.62 -7.22
CA GLY A 107 5.31 -9.02 -6.90
C GLY A 107 4.18 -9.67 -6.10
N LEU A 108 3.78 -9.06 -4.98
CA LEU A 108 2.74 -9.60 -4.10
C LEU A 108 1.38 -9.70 -4.81
N ASN A 109 0.96 -8.66 -5.54
CA ASN A 109 -0.32 -8.71 -6.27
C ASN A 109 -0.28 -9.71 -7.43
N SER A 110 0.86 -9.90 -8.08
CA SER A 110 1.03 -10.91 -9.12
C SER A 110 0.95 -12.32 -8.53
N ILE A 111 1.61 -12.58 -7.40
CA ILE A 111 1.55 -13.87 -6.70
C ILE A 111 0.11 -14.17 -6.28
N SER A 112 -0.59 -13.22 -5.65
CA SER A 112 -2.00 -13.40 -5.27
C SER A 112 -2.89 -13.70 -6.47
N THR A 113 -2.74 -12.94 -7.56
CA THR A 113 -3.53 -13.08 -8.78
C THR A 113 -3.27 -14.42 -9.46
N LEU A 114 -2.00 -14.75 -9.73
CA LEU A 114 -1.63 -15.98 -10.44
C LEU A 114 -1.95 -17.23 -9.64
N SER A 115 -1.73 -17.23 -8.33
CA SER A 115 -2.11 -18.36 -7.48
C SER A 115 -3.63 -18.52 -7.38
N ALA A 116 -4.40 -17.42 -7.33
CA ALA A 116 -5.86 -17.50 -7.37
C ALA A 116 -6.37 -18.02 -8.73
N VAL A 117 -5.80 -17.56 -9.85
CA VAL A 117 -6.07 -18.11 -11.19
C VAL A 117 -5.79 -19.61 -11.24
N ALA A 118 -4.62 -20.03 -10.75
CA ALA A 118 -4.26 -21.44 -10.73
C ALA A 118 -5.23 -22.28 -9.89
N ASN A 119 -5.67 -21.81 -8.71
CA ASN A 119 -6.71 -22.50 -7.93
C ASN A 119 -8.04 -22.58 -8.68
N VAL A 120 -8.51 -21.47 -9.27
CA VAL A 120 -9.85 -21.39 -9.87
C VAL A 120 -9.97 -22.14 -11.19
N PHE A 121 -8.90 -22.16 -12.00
CA PHE A 121 -8.92 -22.65 -13.38
C PHE A 121 -8.07 -23.90 -13.60
N LEU A 122 -6.91 -24.02 -12.94
CA LEU A 122 -6.02 -25.18 -13.14
C LEU A 122 -6.33 -26.30 -12.15
N PHE A 123 -6.57 -25.98 -10.88
CA PHE A 123 -6.80 -26.96 -9.82
C PHE A 123 -8.13 -26.73 -9.07
N PRO A 124 -9.29 -26.67 -9.75
CA PRO A 124 -10.57 -26.36 -9.12
C PRO A 124 -11.08 -27.49 -8.21
N THR A 125 -10.60 -28.72 -8.41
CA THR A 125 -11.03 -29.88 -7.65
C THR A 125 -10.76 -29.70 -6.16
N GLY A 126 -11.77 -29.95 -5.33
CA GLY A 126 -11.70 -29.80 -3.88
C GLY A 126 -11.82 -28.36 -3.36
N LEU A 127 -12.14 -27.38 -4.22
CA LEU A 127 -12.59 -26.05 -3.75
C LEU A 127 -14.06 -26.04 -3.32
N GLY A 128 -14.89 -26.90 -3.94
CA GLY A 128 -16.32 -27.03 -3.61
C GLY A 128 -17.07 -25.68 -3.63
N PRO A 129 -17.96 -25.41 -2.66
CA PRO A 129 -18.68 -24.13 -2.60
C PRO A 129 -17.77 -22.94 -2.34
N TYR A 130 -16.57 -23.16 -1.79
CA TYR A 130 -15.64 -22.07 -1.46
C TYR A 130 -14.90 -21.49 -2.67
N ARG A 131 -15.06 -22.09 -3.86
CA ARG A 131 -14.54 -21.55 -5.12
C ARG A 131 -15.00 -20.12 -5.38
N THR A 132 -16.23 -19.76 -4.98
CA THR A 132 -16.78 -18.41 -5.16
C THR A 132 -15.96 -17.35 -4.42
N TYR A 133 -15.43 -17.67 -3.23
CA TYR A 133 -14.58 -16.76 -2.47
C TYR A 133 -13.18 -16.59 -3.11
N TYR A 134 -12.62 -17.64 -3.72
CA TYR A 134 -11.39 -17.49 -4.52
C TYR A 134 -11.62 -16.61 -5.75
N ILE A 135 -12.79 -16.71 -6.40
CA ILE A 135 -13.15 -15.84 -7.53
C ILE A 135 -13.32 -14.40 -7.05
N ALA A 136 -14.04 -14.17 -5.95
CA ALA A 136 -14.22 -12.83 -5.37
C ALA A 136 -12.86 -12.20 -4.99
N GLY A 137 -11.99 -12.96 -4.35
CA GLY A 137 -10.62 -12.53 -4.04
C GLY A 137 -9.79 -12.24 -5.29
N LEU A 138 -9.93 -13.05 -6.36
CA LEU A 138 -9.26 -12.81 -7.64
C LEU A 138 -9.72 -11.51 -8.30
N VAL A 139 -11.03 -11.23 -8.32
CA VAL A 139 -11.57 -9.97 -8.86
C VAL A 139 -10.99 -8.77 -8.10
N ALA A 140 -10.90 -8.85 -6.77
CA ALA A 140 -10.26 -7.81 -5.98
C ALA A 140 -8.74 -7.73 -6.20
N ALA A 141 -8.04 -8.86 -6.34
CA ALA A 141 -6.62 -8.88 -6.68
C ALA A 141 -6.35 -8.12 -7.99
N LEU A 142 -7.17 -8.36 -9.03
CA LEU A 142 -7.12 -7.59 -10.28
C LEU A 142 -7.47 -6.10 -10.07
N GLY A 143 -8.39 -5.81 -9.16
CA GLY A 143 -8.75 -4.44 -8.75
C GLY A 143 -7.58 -3.61 -8.24
N HIS A 144 -6.51 -4.21 -7.70
CA HIS A 144 -5.32 -3.47 -7.25
C HIS A 144 -4.67 -2.69 -8.40
N TYR A 145 -4.69 -3.23 -9.61
CA TYR A 145 -4.10 -2.60 -10.79
C TYR A 145 -4.96 -1.45 -11.34
N ILE A 146 -6.27 -1.44 -11.05
CA ILE A 146 -7.18 -0.35 -11.45
C ILE A 146 -6.82 0.95 -10.72
N GLY A 147 -6.16 0.89 -9.55
CA GLY A 147 -5.72 2.07 -8.81
C GLY A 147 -4.59 2.87 -9.47
N VAL A 148 -3.81 2.24 -10.37
CA VAL A 148 -2.58 2.84 -10.94
C VAL A 148 -2.83 4.17 -11.67
N PRO A 149 -3.84 4.31 -12.56
CA PRO A 149 -4.10 5.58 -13.25
C PRO A 149 -4.44 6.74 -12.31
N PHE A 150 -5.05 6.45 -11.15
CA PHE A 150 -5.48 7.48 -10.19
C PHE A 150 -4.31 8.11 -9.43
N VAL A 151 -3.24 7.35 -9.22
CA VAL A 151 -2.03 7.83 -8.52
C VAL A 151 -0.95 8.33 -9.46
N ALA A 152 -1.05 8.04 -10.77
CA ALA A 152 -0.02 8.34 -11.76
C ALA A 152 0.36 9.82 -11.79
N LYS A 153 -0.63 10.73 -11.70
CA LYS A 153 -0.38 12.17 -11.70
C LYS A 153 0.42 12.63 -10.48
N SER A 154 0.08 12.12 -9.29
CA SER A 154 0.79 12.45 -8.05
C SER A 154 2.23 11.94 -8.07
N VAL A 155 2.42 10.70 -8.56
CA VAL A 155 3.76 10.10 -8.73
C VAL A 155 4.60 10.90 -9.73
N ASP A 156 4.05 11.24 -10.90
CA ASP A 156 4.73 12.02 -11.92
C ASP A 156 5.10 13.42 -11.41
N GLY A 157 4.20 14.10 -10.70
CA GLY A 157 4.47 15.41 -10.09
C GLY A 157 5.63 15.38 -9.09
N LEU A 158 5.64 14.40 -8.18
CA LEU A 158 6.72 14.21 -7.21
C LEU A 158 8.04 13.83 -7.90
N ALA A 159 8.00 12.92 -8.88
CA ALA A 159 9.18 12.49 -9.62
C ALA A 159 9.81 13.63 -10.41
N ARG A 160 9.02 14.41 -11.15
CA ARG A 160 9.50 15.59 -11.89
C ARG A 160 10.12 16.62 -10.95
N THR A 161 9.47 16.88 -9.82
CA THR A 161 10.01 17.82 -8.82
C THR A 161 11.35 17.34 -8.29
N CYS A 162 11.49 16.04 -7.97
CA CYS A 162 12.76 15.46 -7.55
C CYS A 162 13.86 15.62 -8.62
N VAL A 163 13.55 15.35 -9.89
CA VAL A 163 14.52 15.49 -10.99
C VAL A 163 14.98 16.94 -11.13
N ARG A 164 14.06 17.90 -11.10
CA ARG A 164 14.39 19.33 -11.14
C ARG A 164 15.28 19.73 -9.94
N GLN A 165 15.00 19.21 -8.73
CA GLN A 165 15.80 19.47 -7.52
C GLN A 165 17.24 18.98 -7.68
N VAL A 166 17.43 17.77 -8.19
CA VAL A 166 18.76 17.17 -8.41
C VAL A 166 19.53 17.93 -9.49
N ASN A 167 18.84 18.52 -10.46
CA ASN A 167 19.44 19.35 -11.51
C ASN A 167 19.71 20.81 -11.07
N CYS A 168 19.60 21.12 -9.78
CA CYS A 168 19.82 22.46 -9.21
C CYS A 168 18.89 23.54 -9.80
N GLU A 169 17.71 23.16 -10.28
CA GLU A 169 16.69 24.14 -10.68
C GLU A 169 16.08 24.80 -9.44
N GLU A 170 15.81 26.10 -9.51
CA GLU A 170 15.14 26.83 -8.42
C GLU A 170 13.68 26.37 -8.32
N ILE A 171 13.32 25.77 -7.18
CA ILE A 171 11.99 25.20 -6.92
C ILE A 171 11.42 25.84 -5.67
N GLY A 172 10.16 26.26 -5.74
CA GLY A 172 9.46 26.85 -4.60
C GLY A 172 9.64 28.37 -4.43
N SER A 173 10.43 29.03 -5.28
CA SER A 173 10.52 30.50 -5.32
C SER A 173 9.26 31.15 -5.91
N GLN A 174 8.49 30.40 -6.71
CA GLN A 174 7.21 30.86 -7.24
C GLN A 174 6.03 30.49 -6.33
N ARG A 175 5.19 31.49 -6.04
CA ARG A 175 3.94 31.35 -5.25
C ARG A 175 3.03 30.20 -5.72
N LYS A 176 3.12 29.81 -7.00
CA LYS A 176 2.33 28.73 -7.60
C LYS A 176 2.83 27.31 -7.25
N GLU A 177 4.10 27.16 -6.86
CA GLU A 177 4.71 25.87 -6.55
C GLU A 177 4.72 25.54 -5.05
N LYS A 178 4.48 26.54 -4.18
CA LYS A 178 4.45 26.34 -2.73
C LYS A 178 3.35 25.34 -2.32
N GLY A 179 3.74 24.27 -1.63
CA GLY A 179 2.81 23.25 -1.10
C GLY A 179 2.41 22.17 -2.10
N GLN A 180 2.95 22.16 -3.32
CA GLN A 180 2.58 21.18 -4.34
C GLN A 180 3.04 19.77 -3.99
N ALA A 181 4.26 19.58 -3.46
CA ALA A 181 4.76 18.27 -3.07
C ALA A 181 3.88 17.64 -1.98
N SER A 182 3.55 18.43 -0.96
CA SER A 182 2.64 18.00 0.11
C SER A 182 1.26 17.63 -0.42
N ARG A 183 0.74 18.39 -1.40
CA ARG A 183 -0.55 18.11 -2.03
C ARG A 183 -0.53 16.82 -2.84
N TRP A 184 0.48 16.60 -3.70
CA TRP A 184 0.58 15.34 -4.46
C TRP A 184 0.72 14.14 -3.54
N LEU A 185 1.52 14.24 -2.48
CA LEU A 185 1.60 13.17 -1.50
C LEU A 185 0.26 12.93 -0.79
N SER A 186 -0.46 14.00 -0.44
CA SER A 186 -1.80 13.89 0.17
C SER A 186 -2.82 13.23 -0.76
N GLU A 187 -2.81 13.57 -2.05
CA GLU A 187 -3.64 12.93 -3.07
C GLU A 187 -3.29 11.43 -3.19
N TRP A 188 -2.00 11.09 -3.28
CA TRP A 188 -1.52 9.70 -3.32
C TRP A 188 -1.98 8.90 -2.08
N VAL A 189 -1.78 9.46 -0.88
CA VAL A 189 -2.22 8.85 0.39
C VAL A 189 -3.73 8.66 0.43
N GLY A 190 -4.50 9.61 -0.10
CA GLY A 190 -5.95 9.52 -0.18
C GLY A 190 -6.42 8.31 -0.99
N TYR A 191 -5.88 8.14 -2.20
CA TYR A 191 -6.19 6.97 -3.03
C TYR A 191 -5.73 5.67 -2.40
N HIS A 192 -4.53 5.67 -1.80
CA HIS A 192 -3.98 4.48 -1.15
C HIS A 192 -4.85 4.01 0.03
N LYS A 193 -5.36 4.94 0.85
CA LYS A 193 -6.33 4.62 1.92
C LYS A 193 -7.59 3.95 1.38
N ILE A 194 -8.15 4.49 0.31
CA ILE A 194 -9.37 3.95 -0.30
C ILE A 194 -9.10 2.54 -0.84
N ARG A 195 -8.01 2.35 -1.58
CA ARG A 195 -7.62 1.04 -2.11
C ARG A 195 -7.45 0.02 -0.99
N MET A 196 -6.72 0.40 0.07
CA MET A 196 -6.49 -0.45 1.24
C MET A 196 -7.79 -0.87 1.92
N ALA A 197 -8.68 0.09 2.19
CA ALA A 197 -9.94 -0.17 2.88
C ALA A 197 -10.95 -0.98 2.05
N THR A 198 -10.84 -0.90 0.72
CA THR A 198 -11.77 -1.57 -0.20
C THR A 198 -11.16 -2.85 -0.75
N VAL A 199 -10.20 -2.73 -1.66
CA VAL A 199 -9.64 -3.81 -2.46
C VAL A 199 -8.78 -4.74 -1.61
N ASP A 200 -7.83 -4.21 -0.84
CA ASP A 200 -6.89 -5.04 -0.07
C ASP A 200 -7.63 -5.82 1.04
N VAL A 201 -8.49 -5.15 1.82
CA VAL A 201 -9.31 -5.80 2.87
C VAL A 201 -10.30 -6.81 2.29
N PHE A 202 -10.97 -6.49 1.18
CA PHE A 202 -11.93 -7.41 0.57
C PHE A 202 -11.25 -8.65 -0.02
N ALA A 203 -10.08 -8.48 -0.66
CA ALA A 203 -9.27 -9.60 -1.14
C ALA A 203 -8.83 -10.50 0.02
N LEU A 204 -8.32 -9.91 1.10
CA LEU A 204 -7.92 -10.63 2.31
C LEU A 204 -9.08 -11.43 2.90
N ALA A 205 -10.24 -10.79 3.10
CA ALA A 205 -11.42 -11.45 3.68
C ALA A 205 -11.90 -12.60 2.79
N SER A 206 -11.99 -12.37 1.47
CA SER A 206 -12.42 -13.38 0.51
C SER A 206 -11.49 -14.58 0.50
N PHE A 207 -10.18 -14.37 0.37
CA PHE A 207 -9.22 -15.47 0.42
C PHE A 207 -9.19 -16.14 1.79
N GLY A 208 -9.37 -15.39 2.88
CA GLY A 208 -9.46 -15.92 4.25
C GLY A 208 -10.60 -16.92 4.40
N ILE A 209 -11.81 -16.54 3.99
CA ILE A 209 -12.99 -17.43 4.01
C ILE A 209 -12.76 -18.64 3.10
N GLY A 210 -12.24 -18.41 1.89
CA GLY A 210 -11.96 -19.49 0.94
C GLY A 210 -10.96 -20.52 1.47
N VAL A 211 -9.85 -20.06 2.05
CA VAL A 211 -8.82 -20.92 2.66
C VAL A 211 -9.38 -21.69 3.84
N ILE A 212 -10.01 -21.01 4.80
CA ILE A 212 -10.55 -21.67 6.00
C ILE A 212 -11.59 -22.72 5.59
N GLY A 213 -12.49 -22.37 4.68
CA GLY A 213 -13.51 -23.30 4.18
C GLY A 213 -12.91 -24.55 3.53
N VAL A 214 -11.91 -24.39 2.66
CA VAL A 214 -11.27 -25.52 1.98
C VAL A 214 -10.47 -26.40 2.93
N LEU A 215 -9.82 -25.82 3.94
CA LEU A 215 -9.00 -26.58 4.90
C LEU A 215 -9.84 -27.24 6.01
N SER A 216 -10.93 -26.61 6.44
CA SER A 216 -11.84 -27.17 7.44
C SER A 216 -12.82 -28.19 6.83
N GLY A 217 -13.25 -27.96 5.58
CA GLY A 217 -14.16 -28.84 4.86
C GLY A 217 -13.51 -30.10 4.27
N GLY A 218 -12.17 -30.22 4.33
CA GLY A 218 -11.43 -31.38 3.84
C GLY A 218 -11.53 -32.66 4.70
N SER A 219 -12.49 -32.73 5.61
CA SER A 219 -12.66 -33.84 6.59
C SER A 219 -13.86 -34.75 6.31
N SER A 220 -14.53 -34.62 5.16
CA SER A 220 -15.71 -35.42 4.80
C SER A 220 -15.60 -36.01 3.40
#